data_AF-A0A8D8C406-F1
#
_entry.id   AF-A0A8D8C406-F1
#
_cell.length_a   1.000
_cell.length_b   1.000
_cell.length_c   1.000
_cell.angle_alpha   90.00
_cell.angle_beta   90.00
_cell.angle_gamma   90.00
#
_symmetry.space_group_name_H-M   'P 1'
#
loop_
_entity.id
_entity.type
_entity.pdbx_description
1 polymer ?
#
loop_
_entity_poly.entity_id
_entity_poly.type
_entity_poly.pdbx_seq_one_letter_code
_entity_poly.pdbx_strand_id
1 'polypeptide(L)'
;MYHSYKDSGSSKVESILRKMLTQAVLVALLAISETCAISDHNAVFKSPLHARAECVKYRMAQNTTLIGSPLRSDEESTCVCRCELIKLGLWDSCRGHQPEVPSDQYYDPDEEDRCYRERLRQCLRERLTPEKNQCSKSFVYYKCYNDQYGTVFLNRIGYVPSGQLKHEQIVRDCARILQLSKGDLKTIAQNPLQADKSGKCLFRCFLIREGLYSDHGGFNKERIFAQFAKKNDRE
;
A
#
# COMPACT_ATOMS: atom_id res chain seq x y z
N MET A 1 32.00 18.37 70.36
CA MET A 1 30.90 18.78 69.48
C MET A 1 31.34 18.63 68.03
N TYR A 2 31.38 17.41 67.50
CA TYR A 2 31.54 17.12 66.06
C TYR A 2 30.93 15.74 65.79
N HIS A 3 29.63 15.73 65.60
CA HIS A 3 28.88 14.63 65.01
C HIS A 3 28.05 15.21 63.88
N SER A 4 27.91 14.42 62.81
CA SER A 4 27.04 14.67 61.66
C SER A 4 27.66 15.55 60.56
N TYR A 5 28.35 14.93 59.59
CA TYR A 5 28.44 15.45 58.21
C TYR A 5 28.91 14.42 57.17
N LYS A 6 28.67 13.10 57.37
CA LYS A 6 29.06 12.06 56.39
C LYS A 6 27.92 11.21 55.79
N ASP A 7 26.72 11.20 56.37
CA ASP A 7 25.61 10.37 55.87
C ASP A 7 24.68 11.04 54.83
N SER A 8 24.74 12.36 54.68
CA SER A 8 23.81 13.09 53.79
C SER A 8 24.12 12.91 52.30
N GLY A 9 25.39 12.70 51.92
CA GLY A 9 25.82 12.60 50.52
C GLY A 9 25.51 11.24 49.88
N SER A 10 25.73 10.15 50.63
CA SER A 10 25.54 8.77 50.16
C SER A 10 24.06 8.47 49.87
N SER A 11 23.16 8.88 50.76
CA SER A 11 21.71 8.73 50.59
C SER A 11 21.16 9.47 49.36
N LYS A 12 21.75 10.64 49.04
CA LYS A 12 21.33 11.46 47.89
C LYS A 12 21.75 10.81 46.57
N VAL A 13 22.95 10.23 46.51
CA VAL A 13 23.44 9.49 45.34
C VAL A 13 22.62 8.22 45.12
N GLU A 14 22.28 7.48 46.19
CA GLU A 14 21.44 6.28 46.08
C GLU A 14 20.02 6.63 45.57
N SER A 15 19.46 7.76 46.01
CA SER A 15 18.17 8.25 45.52
C SER A 15 18.22 8.62 44.02
N ILE A 16 19.31 9.23 43.56
CA ILE A 16 19.50 9.58 42.14
C ILE A 16 19.65 8.30 41.30
N LEU A 17 20.47 7.35 41.75
CA LEU A 17 20.66 6.06 41.07
C LEU A 17 19.34 5.28 40.95
N ARG A 18 18.53 5.24 42.02
CA ARG A 18 17.20 4.61 42.00
C ARG A 18 16.29 5.29 40.98
N LYS A 19 16.23 6.63 40.94
CA LYS A 19 15.43 7.37 39.97
C LYS A 19 15.87 7.10 38.53
N MET A 20 17.18 7.06 38.28
CA MET A 20 17.73 6.72 36.96
C MET A 20 17.38 5.29 36.55
N LEU A 21 17.49 4.32 37.47
CA LEU A 21 17.12 2.93 37.21
C LEU A 21 15.63 2.79 36.91
N THR A 22 14.77 3.42 37.72
CA THR A 22 13.31 3.40 37.52
C THR A 22 12.94 4.02 36.18
N GLN A 23 13.56 5.14 35.80
CA GLN A 23 13.32 5.80 34.53
C GLN A 23 13.82 4.97 33.34
N ALA A 24 14.99 4.33 33.45
CA ALA A 24 15.51 3.41 32.44
C ALA A 24 14.60 2.19 32.25
N VAL A 25 14.08 1.61 33.34
CA VAL A 25 13.13 0.48 33.29
C VAL A 25 11.79 0.91 32.69
N LEU A 26 11.28 2.10 33.02
CA LEU A 26 10.05 2.64 32.41
C LEU A 26 10.22 2.87 30.90
N VAL A 27 11.35 3.42 30.46
CA VAL A 27 11.65 3.59 29.03
C VAL A 27 11.78 2.23 28.34
N ALA A 28 12.42 1.23 28.97
CA ALA A 28 12.52 -0.12 28.44
C ALA A 28 11.15 -0.81 28.34
N LEU A 29 10.27 -0.65 29.35
CA LEU A 29 8.91 -1.19 29.34
C LEU A 29 8.02 -0.51 28.27
N LEU A 30 8.21 0.79 28.03
CA LEU A 30 7.54 1.50 26.94
C LEU A 30 8.09 1.12 25.56
N ALA A 31 9.38 0.77 25.45
CA ALA A 31 9.98 0.24 24.23
C ALA A 31 9.52 -1.20 23.91
N ILE A 32 9.10 -1.98 24.92
CA ILE A 32 8.47 -3.30 24.72
C ILE A 32 7.02 -3.17 24.18
N SER A 33 6.47 -1.96 24.13
CA SER A 33 5.24 -1.65 23.37
C SER A 33 5.50 -1.17 21.94
N GLU A 34 6.70 -1.42 21.40
CA GLU A 34 6.77 -1.71 19.98
C GLU A 34 5.95 -2.97 19.76
N THR A 35 4.70 -2.79 19.36
CA THR A 35 4.04 -3.77 18.50
C THR A 35 5.13 -4.26 17.56
N CYS A 36 5.44 -5.57 17.57
CA CYS A 36 5.96 -6.20 16.37
C CYS A 36 4.88 -5.98 15.31
N ALA A 37 4.85 -4.77 14.74
CA ALA A 37 4.33 -4.57 13.42
C ALA A 37 5.27 -5.42 12.58
N ILE A 38 4.89 -6.69 12.44
CA ILE A 38 5.45 -7.59 11.45
C ILE A 38 5.35 -6.77 10.18
N SER A 39 6.48 -6.22 9.75
CA SER A 39 6.55 -5.45 8.53
C SER A 39 6.01 -6.37 7.45
N ASP A 40 4.91 -5.97 6.81
CA ASP A 40 4.39 -6.65 5.63
C ASP A 40 5.48 -6.56 4.56
N HIS A 41 6.42 -7.52 4.58
CA HIS A 41 7.74 -7.39 3.96
C HIS A 41 7.64 -7.46 2.44
N ASN A 42 7.36 -6.30 1.84
CA ASN A 42 7.31 -5.91 0.43
C ASN A 42 5.99 -5.22 0.05
N ALA A 43 4.97 -5.25 0.92
CA ALA A 43 3.73 -4.53 0.69
C ALA A 43 4.02 -3.03 0.62
N VAL A 44 3.42 -2.37 -0.37
CA VAL A 44 3.58 -0.93 -0.57
C VAL A 44 2.27 -0.25 -0.23
N PHE A 45 2.35 0.78 0.60
CA PHE A 45 1.22 1.60 0.99
C PHE A 45 1.46 3.05 0.59
N LYS A 46 0.50 3.66 -0.09
CA LYS A 46 0.63 5.03 -0.59
C LYS A 46 -0.70 5.78 -0.54
N SER A 47 -0.62 7.09 -0.30
CA SER A 47 -1.73 8.00 -0.55
C SER A 47 -1.61 8.66 -1.92
N PRO A 48 -2.71 9.16 -2.50
CA PRO A 48 -2.68 9.94 -3.74
C PRO A 48 -1.73 11.14 -3.68
N LEU A 49 -1.71 11.91 -2.59
CA LEU A 49 -0.76 13.03 -2.44
C LEU A 49 0.69 12.55 -2.47
N HIS A 50 1.01 11.46 -1.76
CA HIS A 50 2.37 10.94 -1.73
C HIS A 50 2.80 10.39 -3.10
N ALA A 51 1.92 9.65 -3.78
CA ALA A 51 2.17 9.18 -5.14
C ALA A 51 2.38 10.34 -6.11
N ARG A 52 1.55 11.40 -6.00
CA ARG A 52 1.69 12.60 -6.82
C ARG A 52 2.98 13.36 -6.56
N ALA A 53 3.41 13.49 -5.30
CA ALA A 53 4.67 14.12 -4.94
C ALA A 53 5.89 13.40 -5.55
N GLU A 54 5.90 12.06 -5.52
CA GLU A 54 6.91 11.27 -6.23
C GLU A 54 6.88 11.54 -7.74
N CYS A 55 5.68 11.59 -8.33
CA CYS A 55 5.51 11.78 -9.77
C CYS A 55 5.92 13.17 -10.26
N VAL A 56 5.63 14.23 -9.48
CA VAL A 56 6.15 15.59 -9.75
C VAL A 56 7.68 15.56 -9.81
N LYS A 57 8.34 14.85 -8.90
CA LYS A 57 9.79 14.68 -8.90
C LYS A 57 10.30 13.86 -10.08
N TYR A 58 9.73 12.68 -10.34
CA TYR A 58 10.18 11.79 -11.42
C TYR A 58 10.03 12.41 -12.80
N ARG A 59 9.05 13.31 -12.94
CA ARG A 59 8.75 14.00 -14.18
C ARG A 59 9.44 15.35 -14.31
N MET A 60 10.15 15.79 -13.27
CA MET A 60 10.75 17.11 -13.19
C MET A 60 9.73 18.20 -13.51
N ALA A 61 8.51 18.05 -12.99
CA ALA A 61 7.44 19.00 -13.23
C ALA A 61 7.82 20.36 -12.66
N GLN A 62 7.65 21.40 -13.47
CA GLN A 62 7.96 22.78 -13.10
C GLN A 62 6.95 23.30 -12.09
N ASN A 63 5.68 22.89 -12.22
CA ASN A 63 4.65 23.28 -11.29
C ASN A 63 4.58 22.31 -10.09
N THR A 64 5.23 22.69 -8.99
CA THR A 64 5.16 21.92 -7.74
C THR A 64 3.79 22.02 -7.04
N THR A 65 2.95 23.00 -7.38
CA THR A 65 1.62 23.15 -6.76
C THR A 65 0.68 22.00 -7.14
N LEU A 66 1.01 21.23 -8.17
CA LEU A 66 0.26 20.05 -8.60
C LEU A 66 0.04 19.04 -7.47
N ILE A 67 0.95 18.95 -6.49
CA ILE A 67 0.88 17.99 -5.38
C ILE A 67 -0.46 18.12 -4.65
N GLY A 68 -0.86 19.33 -4.26
CA GLY A 68 -2.08 19.57 -3.47
C GLY A 68 -3.24 20.18 -4.26
N SER A 69 -3.04 20.55 -5.53
CA SER A 69 -4.04 21.25 -6.32
C SER A 69 -4.84 20.30 -7.22
N PRO A 70 -6.07 20.67 -7.63
CA PRO A 70 -6.79 19.94 -8.67
C PRO A 70 -6.00 19.89 -9.98
N LEU A 71 -5.90 18.70 -10.57
CA LEU A 71 -5.20 18.50 -11.84
C LEU A 71 -6.01 19.07 -13.01
N ARG A 72 -5.29 19.68 -13.95
CA ARG A 72 -5.81 20.34 -15.15
C ARG A 72 -5.50 19.52 -16.41
N SER A 73 -6.06 19.93 -17.55
CA SER A 73 -5.93 19.22 -18.82
C SER A 73 -4.67 19.58 -19.62
N ASP A 74 -3.72 20.30 -19.02
CA ASP A 74 -2.41 20.57 -19.63
C ASP A 74 -1.50 19.33 -19.62
N GLU A 75 -0.47 19.35 -20.46
CA GLU A 75 0.44 18.21 -20.66
C GLU A 75 1.11 17.74 -19.36
N GLU A 76 1.59 18.69 -18.55
CA GLU A 76 2.28 18.37 -17.30
C GLU A 76 1.33 17.69 -16.32
N SER A 77 0.18 18.31 -16.06
CA SER A 77 -0.87 17.77 -15.19
C SER A 77 -1.36 16.40 -15.63
N THR A 78 -1.70 16.23 -16.92
CA THR A 78 -2.24 14.96 -17.44
C THR A 78 -1.24 13.82 -17.33
N CYS A 79 0.04 14.08 -17.56
CA CYS A 79 1.03 13.04 -17.43
C CYS A 79 1.47 12.79 -15.96
N VAL A 80 1.44 13.80 -15.07
CA VAL A 80 1.58 13.59 -13.62
C VAL A 80 0.44 12.73 -13.10
N CYS A 81 -0.80 12.99 -13.55
CA CYS A 81 -1.97 12.16 -13.28
C CYS A 81 -1.74 10.70 -13.67
N ARG A 82 -1.21 10.46 -14.88
CA ARG A 82 -0.88 9.11 -15.34
C ARG A 82 0.08 8.40 -14.39
N CYS A 83 1.15 9.09 -14.01
CA CYS A 83 2.15 8.54 -13.11
C CYS A 83 1.54 8.21 -11.73
N GLU A 84 0.75 9.13 -11.16
CA GLU A 84 0.05 8.93 -9.88
C GLU A 84 -0.81 7.67 -9.92
N LEU A 85 -1.65 7.53 -10.96
CA LEU A 85 -2.52 6.36 -11.11
C LEU A 85 -1.71 5.05 -11.24
N ILE A 86 -0.58 5.05 -11.96
CA ILE A 86 0.32 3.89 -12.03
C ILE A 86 0.92 3.59 -10.65
N LYS A 87 1.36 4.61 -9.91
CA LYS A 87 1.96 4.46 -8.57
C LYS A 87 0.97 3.95 -7.52
N LEU A 88 -0.32 4.15 -7.75
CA LEU A 88 -1.41 3.63 -6.91
C LEU A 88 -1.95 2.28 -7.41
N GLY A 89 -1.48 1.78 -8.57
CA GLY A 89 -2.01 0.57 -9.21
C GLY A 89 -3.38 0.75 -9.90
N LEU A 90 -3.84 2.00 -10.06
CA LEU A 90 -5.10 2.38 -10.72
C LEU A 90 -5.01 2.45 -12.24
N TRP A 91 -3.82 2.29 -12.82
CA TRP A 91 -3.62 2.34 -14.27
C TRP A 91 -2.52 1.39 -14.73
N ASP A 92 -2.83 0.54 -15.71
CA ASP A 92 -1.85 -0.32 -16.40
C ASP A 92 -1.45 0.34 -17.72
N SER A 93 -0.14 0.50 -17.95
CA SER A 93 0.38 1.18 -19.15
C SER A 93 0.13 0.43 -20.46
N CYS A 94 -0.05 -0.89 -20.39
CA CYS A 94 -0.25 -1.77 -21.54
C CYS A 94 -1.73 -2.05 -21.79
N ARG A 95 -2.51 -2.20 -20.72
CA ARG A 95 -3.94 -2.58 -20.78
C ARG A 95 -4.90 -1.42 -20.55
N GLY A 96 -4.40 -0.24 -20.16
CA GLY A 96 -5.23 0.89 -19.74
C GLY A 96 -5.87 0.66 -18.37
N HIS A 97 -6.93 1.40 -18.07
CA HIS A 97 -7.71 1.20 -16.85
C HIS A 97 -8.38 -0.18 -16.82
N GLN A 98 -8.26 -0.89 -15.70
CA GLN A 98 -9.07 -2.08 -15.43
C GLN A 98 -10.37 -1.61 -14.74
N PRO A 99 -11.57 -1.77 -15.33
CA PRO A 99 -12.85 -1.24 -14.82
C PRO A 99 -13.19 -1.53 -13.34
N GLU A 100 -12.40 -2.37 -12.69
CA GLU A 100 -12.58 -2.94 -11.36
C GLU A 100 -11.43 -2.65 -10.38
N VAL A 101 -10.48 -1.76 -10.70
CA VAL A 101 -9.44 -1.42 -9.72
C VAL A 101 -10.13 -0.94 -8.44
N PRO A 102 -9.72 -1.39 -7.23
CA PRO A 102 -10.22 -0.97 -5.91
C PRO A 102 -10.02 0.53 -5.65
N SER A 103 -10.67 1.38 -6.43
CA SER A 103 -10.72 2.83 -6.24
C SER A 103 -11.41 3.20 -4.93
N ASP A 104 -12.19 2.29 -4.35
CA ASP A 104 -12.77 2.39 -3.00
C ASP A 104 -11.69 2.60 -1.90
N GLN A 105 -10.43 2.28 -2.19
CA GLN A 105 -9.32 2.62 -1.29
C GLN A 105 -9.06 4.13 -1.18
N TYR A 106 -9.52 4.92 -2.15
CA TYR A 106 -9.24 6.34 -2.27
C TYR A 106 -10.47 7.20 -2.51
N TYR A 107 -11.57 6.61 -2.98
CA TYR A 107 -12.84 7.27 -3.27
C TYR A 107 -13.94 6.72 -2.40
N ASP A 108 -14.85 7.60 -2.01
CA ASP A 108 -16.02 7.27 -1.20
C ASP A 108 -17.28 7.75 -1.93
N PRO A 109 -18.07 6.81 -2.50
CA PRO A 109 -19.33 7.14 -3.13
C PRO A 109 -20.34 7.60 -2.08
N ASP A 110 -21.29 8.44 -2.49
CA ASP A 110 -22.43 8.79 -1.65
C ASP A 110 -23.28 7.52 -1.38
N GLU A 111 -23.60 7.25 -0.11
CA GLU A 111 -24.32 6.04 0.31
C GLU A 111 -25.72 5.93 -0.33
N GLU A 112 -26.34 7.06 -0.65
CA GLU A 112 -27.68 7.11 -1.27
C GLU A 112 -27.62 7.03 -2.81
N ASP A 113 -26.45 7.29 -3.41
CA ASP A 113 -26.29 7.23 -4.86
C ASP A 113 -26.02 5.80 -5.31
N ARG A 114 -27.06 5.15 -5.84
CA ARG A 114 -26.95 3.79 -6.41
C ARG A 114 -26.50 3.78 -7.87
N CYS A 115 -26.39 4.94 -8.51
CA CYS A 115 -26.19 5.09 -9.95
C CYS A 115 -24.76 5.52 -10.33
N TYR A 116 -23.92 5.89 -9.36
CA TYR A 116 -22.54 6.36 -9.57
C TYR A 116 -21.71 5.46 -10.49
N ARG A 117 -21.83 4.12 -10.33
CA ARG A 117 -21.10 3.15 -11.17
C ARG A 117 -21.53 3.22 -12.63
N GLU A 118 -22.82 3.40 -12.91
CA GLU A 118 -23.28 3.45 -14.31
C GLU A 118 -22.91 4.78 -14.96
N ARG A 119 -23.03 5.91 -14.25
CA ARG A 119 -22.57 7.20 -14.76
C ARG A 119 -21.07 7.23 -14.98
N LEU A 120 -20.27 6.60 -14.11
CA LEU A 120 -18.84 6.43 -14.33
C LEU A 120 -18.58 5.66 -15.63
N ARG A 121 -19.24 4.51 -15.83
CA ARG A 121 -19.06 3.71 -17.05
C ARG A 121 -19.47 4.50 -18.30
N GLN A 122 -20.57 5.23 -18.24
CA GLN A 122 -21.01 6.11 -19.32
C GLN A 122 -19.96 7.18 -19.64
N CYS A 123 -19.48 7.91 -18.62
CA CYS A 123 -18.44 8.93 -18.79
C CYS A 123 -17.19 8.37 -19.46
N LEU A 124 -16.73 7.18 -19.04
CA LEU A 124 -15.57 6.52 -19.62
C LEU A 124 -15.82 6.11 -21.08
N ARG A 125 -16.98 5.53 -21.40
CA ARG A 125 -17.34 5.14 -22.77
C ARG A 125 -17.37 6.33 -23.72
N GLU A 126 -17.91 7.46 -23.26
CA GLU A 126 -18.08 8.66 -24.10
C GLU A 126 -16.77 9.43 -24.31
N ARG A 127 -15.91 9.49 -23.29
CA ARG A 127 -14.74 10.41 -23.28
C ARG A 127 -13.41 9.73 -23.56
N LEU A 128 -13.31 8.41 -23.38
CA LEU A 128 -12.07 7.66 -23.57
C LEU A 128 -11.97 7.18 -25.01
N THR A 129 -11.30 7.97 -25.84
CA THR A 129 -11.23 7.75 -27.28
C THR A 129 -9.85 7.22 -27.73
N PRO A 130 -9.76 6.41 -28.80
CA PRO A 130 -8.50 5.78 -29.22
C PRO A 130 -7.37 6.74 -29.58
N GLU A 131 -7.70 7.90 -30.17
CA GLU A 131 -6.75 8.92 -30.64
C GLU A 131 -6.02 9.66 -29.53
N LYS A 132 -6.52 9.60 -28.28
CA LYS A 132 -5.84 10.22 -27.14
C LYS A 132 -4.55 9.48 -26.81
N ASN A 133 -3.50 10.23 -26.52
CA ASN A 133 -2.27 9.68 -25.96
C ASN A 133 -2.52 9.10 -24.54
N GLN A 134 -1.56 8.36 -24.01
CA GLN A 134 -1.72 7.65 -22.73
C GLN A 134 -1.92 8.60 -21.53
N CYS A 135 -1.31 9.79 -21.53
CA CYS A 135 -1.53 10.78 -20.47
C CYS A 135 -2.97 11.28 -20.51
N SER A 136 -3.45 11.70 -21.67
CA SER A 136 -4.80 12.19 -21.87
C SER A 136 -5.86 11.13 -21.53
N LYS A 137 -5.63 9.85 -21.87
CA LYS A 137 -6.52 8.74 -21.49
C LYS A 137 -6.62 8.58 -19.97
N SER A 138 -5.49 8.59 -19.27
CA SER A 138 -5.46 8.49 -17.81
C SER A 138 -6.08 9.72 -17.12
N PHE A 139 -5.98 10.90 -17.74
CA PHE A 139 -6.61 12.10 -17.22
C PHE A 139 -8.13 12.10 -17.41
N VAL A 140 -8.63 11.62 -18.55
CA VAL A 140 -10.08 11.37 -18.76
C VAL A 140 -10.60 10.42 -17.68
N TYR A 141 -9.87 9.35 -17.42
CA TYR A 141 -10.19 8.40 -16.38
C TYR A 141 -10.31 9.06 -14.99
N TYR A 142 -9.28 9.81 -14.59
CA TYR A 142 -9.28 10.57 -13.34
C TYR A 142 -10.46 11.53 -13.23
N LYS A 143 -10.76 12.26 -14.31
CA LYS A 143 -11.90 13.18 -14.35
C LYS A 143 -13.22 12.45 -14.18
N CYS A 144 -13.45 11.36 -14.92
CA CYS A 144 -14.70 10.60 -14.76
C CYS A 144 -14.88 10.04 -13.35
N TYR A 145 -13.80 9.63 -12.67
CA TYR A 145 -13.88 9.18 -11.27
C TYR A 145 -14.24 10.34 -10.33
N ASN A 146 -13.54 11.47 -10.42
CA ASN A 146 -13.85 12.64 -9.61
C ASN A 146 -15.26 13.19 -9.86
N ASP A 147 -15.73 13.13 -11.11
CA ASP A 147 -17.01 13.71 -11.51
C ASP A 147 -18.18 12.78 -11.17
N GLN A 148 -18.00 11.45 -11.19
CA GLN A 148 -19.11 10.49 -11.15
C GLN A 148 -19.06 9.47 -10.02
N TYR A 149 -17.90 9.18 -9.43
CA TYR A 149 -17.76 8.07 -8.47
C TYR A 149 -18.00 8.50 -7.03
N GLY A 150 -17.49 9.66 -6.61
CA GLY A 150 -17.59 10.12 -5.23
C GLY A 150 -16.42 11.01 -4.81
N THR A 151 -16.32 11.26 -3.51
CA THR A 151 -15.28 12.13 -2.95
C THR A 151 -13.93 11.41 -2.88
N VAL A 152 -12.88 12.05 -3.39
CA VAL A 152 -11.50 11.53 -3.31
C VAL A 152 -10.81 11.97 -2.02
N PHE A 153 -10.22 11.02 -1.30
CA PHE A 153 -9.40 11.27 -0.12
C PHE A 153 -7.90 11.25 -0.47
N LEU A 154 -7.34 12.42 -0.78
CA LEU A 154 -5.95 12.51 -1.24
C LEU A 154 -4.89 12.07 -0.21
N ASN A 155 -5.24 12.09 1.09
CA ASN A 155 -4.36 11.69 2.19
C ASN A 155 -4.54 10.22 2.63
N ARG A 156 -5.58 9.53 2.16
CA ARG A 156 -5.87 8.16 2.57
C ARG A 156 -4.79 7.22 2.04
N ILE A 157 -4.17 6.45 2.93
CA ILE A 157 -3.15 5.48 2.60
C ILE A 157 -3.83 4.17 2.19
N GLY A 158 -3.59 3.73 0.97
CA GLY A 158 -4.10 2.47 0.42
C GLY A 158 -2.97 1.49 0.11
N TYR A 159 -3.31 0.21 0.01
CA TYR A 159 -2.45 -0.84 -0.52
C TYR A 159 -2.28 -0.67 -2.03
N VAL A 160 -1.03 -0.75 -2.49
CA VAL A 160 -0.67 -0.68 -3.90
C VAL A 160 -0.49 -2.10 -4.45
N PRO A 161 -1.35 -2.57 -5.37
CA PRO A 161 -1.25 -3.90 -5.94
C PRO A 161 0.11 -4.15 -6.61
N SER A 162 0.70 -5.30 -6.29
CA SER A 162 1.91 -5.80 -6.91
C SER A 162 1.65 -6.26 -8.34
N GLY A 163 2.57 -5.91 -9.25
CA GLY A 163 2.58 -6.43 -10.61
C GLY A 163 3.27 -7.80 -10.71
N GLN A 164 3.17 -8.44 -11.86
CA GLN A 164 3.73 -9.78 -12.11
C GLN A 164 5.22 -9.91 -11.78
N LEU A 165 6.04 -8.92 -12.15
CA LEU A 165 7.49 -8.94 -11.85
C LEU A 165 7.77 -8.97 -10.34
N LYS A 166 6.95 -8.27 -9.55
CA LYS A 166 7.09 -8.25 -8.09
C LYS A 166 6.64 -9.58 -7.49
N HIS A 167 5.56 -10.18 -7.98
CA HIS A 167 5.14 -11.52 -7.59
C HIS A 167 6.24 -12.55 -7.88
N GLU A 168 6.82 -12.54 -9.08
CA GLU A 168 7.91 -13.44 -9.46
C GLU A 168 9.13 -13.27 -8.54
N GLN A 169 9.48 -12.03 -8.20
CA GLN A 169 10.55 -11.75 -7.24
C GLN A 169 10.23 -12.33 -5.86
N ILE A 170 9.01 -12.13 -5.35
CA ILE A 170 8.61 -12.64 -4.04
C ILE A 170 8.62 -14.17 -4.01
N VAL A 171 8.12 -14.83 -5.05
CA VAL A 171 8.18 -16.29 -5.16
C VAL A 171 9.63 -16.78 -5.16
N ARG A 172 10.54 -16.13 -5.91
CA ARG A 172 11.98 -16.47 -5.91
C ARG A 172 12.62 -16.26 -4.55
N ASP A 173 12.26 -15.20 -3.84
CA ASP A 173 12.78 -14.92 -2.50
C ASP A 173 12.29 -15.96 -1.50
N CYS A 174 11.00 -16.28 -1.51
CA CYS A 174 10.41 -17.30 -0.66
C CYS A 174 10.99 -18.69 -0.94
N ALA A 175 11.18 -19.06 -2.21
CA ALA A 175 11.83 -20.32 -2.57
C ALA A 175 13.24 -20.42 -1.99
N ARG A 176 14.03 -19.34 -2.02
CA ARG A 176 15.37 -19.30 -1.41
C ARG A 176 15.31 -19.42 0.11
N ILE A 177 14.42 -18.69 0.77
CA ILE A 177 14.25 -18.75 2.24
C ILE A 177 13.87 -20.17 2.69
N LEU A 178 12.98 -20.82 1.94
CA LEU A 178 12.49 -22.17 2.21
C LEU A 178 13.39 -23.27 1.63
N GLN A 179 14.50 -22.89 0.99
CA GLN A 179 15.47 -23.80 0.37
C GLN A 179 14.85 -24.78 -0.65
N LEU A 180 13.85 -24.30 -1.41
CA LEU A 180 13.18 -25.08 -2.45
C LEU A 180 14.04 -25.15 -3.72
N SER A 181 14.16 -26.35 -4.27
CA SER A 181 14.83 -26.58 -5.54
C SER A 181 13.96 -26.18 -6.73
N LYS A 182 14.55 -26.08 -7.93
CA LYS A 182 13.77 -25.92 -9.17
C LYS A 182 12.79 -27.08 -9.40
N GLY A 183 13.15 -28.28 -8.96
CA GLY A 183 12.28 -29.46 -9.05
C GLY A 183 11.03 -29.28 -8.20
N ASP A 184 11.18 -28.82 -6.96
CA ASP A 184 10.06 -28.57 -6.04
C ASP A 184 9.12 -27.51 -6.60
N LEU A 185 9.66 -26.41 -7.13
CA LEU A 185 8.86 -25.35 -7.75
C LEU A 185 8.07 -25.86 -8.97
N LYS A 186 8.68 -26.74 -9.79
CA LYS A 186 7.99 -27.38 -10.92
C LYS A 186 6.84 -28.27 -10.44
N THR A 187 7.06 -29.08 -9.42
CA THR A 187 6.03 -29.95 -8.82
C THR A 187 4.88 -29.12 -8.24
N ILE A 188 5.19 -28.06 -7.48
CA ILE A 188 4.20 -27.15 -6.92
C ILE A 188 3.40 -26.46 -8.04
N ALA A 189 4.06 -25.97 -9.09
CA ALA A 189 3.39 -25.30 -10.21
C ALA A 189 2.47 -26.23 -11.00
N GLN A 190 2.77 -27.54 -11.06
CA GLN A 190 1.92 -28.54 -11.71
C GLN A 190 0.69 -28.91 -10.88
N ASN A 191 0.77 -28.79 -9.55
CA ASN A 191 -0.31 -29.18 -8.63
C ASN A 191 -0.58 -28.12 -7.54
N PRO A 192 -0.93 -26.88 -7.91
CA PRO A 192 -1.00 -25.76 -6.95
C PRO A 192 -2.07 -25.96 -5.86
N LEU A 193 -3.14 -26.70 -6.16
CA LEU A 193 -4.24 -27.00 -5.22
C LEU A 193 -3.99 -28.25 -4.36
N GLN A 194 -2.99 -29.07 -4.70
CA GLN A 194 -2.55 -30.24 -3.92
C GLN A 194 -1.17 -30.00 -3.33
N ALA A 195 -0.87 -28.74 -3.00
CA ALA A 195 0.37 -28.35 -2.37
C ALA A 195 0.64 -29.22 -1.13
N ASP A 196 1.73 -29.96 -1.19
CA ASP A 196 2.33 -30.60 -0.03
C ASP A 196 2.77 -29.55 1.00
N LYS A 197 3.46 -29.99 2.06
CA LYS A 197 3.96 -29.05 3.09
C LYS A 197 4.79 -27.92 2.47
N SER A 198 5.61 -28.21 1.47
CA SER A 198 6.48 -27.24 0.80
C SER A 198 5.68 -26.21 0.02
N GLY A 199 4.66 -26.64 -0.73
CA GLY A 199 3.77 -25.72 -1.44
C GLY A 199 2.96 -24.83 -0.49
N LYS A 200 2.47 -25.36 0.64
CA LYS A 200 1.76 -24.57 1.66
C LYS A 200 2.68 -23.53 2.31
N CYS A 201 3.92 -23.92 2.63
CA CYS A 201 4.93 -23.00 3.15
C CYS A 201 5.27 -21.89 2.15
N LEU A 202 5.43 -22.23 0.87
CA LEU A 202 5.69 -21.26 -0.19
C LEU A 202 4.54 -20.26 -0.32
N PHE A 203 3.30 -20.74 -0.35
CA PHE A 203 2.12 -19.90 -0.45
C PHE A 203 1.97 -18.98 0.78
N ARG A 204 2.16 -19.51 1.99
CA ARG A 204 2.16 -18.69 3.21
C ARG A 204 3.24 -17.61 3.16
N CYS A 205 4.47 -17.96 2.76
CA CYS A 205 5.54 -16.98 2.61
C CYS A 205 5.17 -15.88 1.60
N PHE A 206 4.64 -16.26 0.44
CA PHE A 206 4.17 -15.32 -0.58
C PHE A 206 3.13 -14.35 0.00
N LEU A 207 2.08 -14.86 0.65
CA LEU A 207 1.01 -14.03 1.22
C LEU A 207 1.50 -13.08 2.30
N ILE A 208 2.41 -13.52 3.18
CA ILE A 208 3.01 -12.65 4.22
C ILE A 208 3.82 -11.53 3.57
N ARG A 209 4.62 -11.86 2.55
CA ARG A 209 5.47 -10.87 1.89
C ARG A 209 4.68 -9.88 1.03
N GLU A 210 3.56 -10.29 0.46
CA GLU A 210 2.60 -9.38 -0.18
C GLU A 210 1.76 -8.58 0.84
N GLY A 211 1.87 -8.87 2.15
CA GLY A 211 1.04 -8.23 3.18
C GLY A 211 -0.43 -8.65 3.11
N LEU A 212 -0.75 -9.79 2.51
CA LEU A 212 -2.10 -10.32 2.37
C LEU A 212 -2.50 -11.26 3.52
N TYR A 213 -1.53 -11.67 4.34
CA TYR A 213 -1.73 -12.54 5.48
C TYR A 213 -0.76 -12.21 6.62
N SER A 214 -1.23 -12.35 7.86
CA SER A 214 -0.36 -12.39 9.05
C SER A 214 -0.80 -13.51 9.98
N ASP A 215 0.12 -14.04 10.80
CA ASP A 215 -0.24 -15.11 11.75
C ASP A 215 -1.23 -14.65 12.81
N HIS A 216 -1.20 -13.37 13.16
CA HIS A 216 -2.09 -12.79 14.16
C HIS A 216 -3.46 -12.43 13.59
N GLY A 217 -3.50 -11.75 12.44
CA GLY A 217 -4.72 -11.22 11.83
C GLY A 217 -5.36 -12.13 10.77
N GLY A 218 -4.69 -13.21 10.38
CA GLY A 218 -5.13 -14.04 9.26
C GLY A 218 -5.06 -13.29 7.92
N PHE A 219 -5.99 -13.62 7.02
CA PHE A 219 -6.08 -12.99 5.70
C PHE A 219 -6.61 -11.57 5.76
N ASN A 220 -5.91 -10.63 5.11
CA ASN A 220 -6.40 -9.27 4.92
C ASN A 220 -7.31 -9.20 3.68
N LYS A 221 -8.62 -9.27 3.90
CA LYS A 221 -9.63 -9.30 2.83
C LYS A 221 -9.58 -8.08 1.92
N GLU A 222 -9.37 -6.89 2.47
CA GLU A 222 -9.32 -5.64 1.71
C GLU A 222 -8.13 -5.63 0.74
N ARG A 223 -6.96 -6.05 1.20
CA ARG A 223 -5.76 -6.12 0.35
C ARG A 223 -5.85 -7.24 -0.69
N ILE A 224 -6.44 -8.37 -0.34
CA ILE A 224 -6.69 -9.47 -1.28
C ILE A 224 -7.64 -9.00 -2.39
N PHE A 225 -8.73 -8.33 -1.99
CA PHE A 225 -9.66 -7.73 -2.94
C PHE A 225 -8.91 -6.72 -3.82
N ALA A 226 -8.08 -5.87 -3.23
CA ALA A 226 -7.32 -4.90 -3.99
C ALA A 226 -6.32 -5.50 -4.98
N GLN A 227 -5.70 -6.63 -4.63
CA GLN A 227 -4.69 -7.30 -5.43
C GLN A 227 -5.26 -8.15 -6.58
N PHE A 228 -6.40 -8.81 -6.34
CA PHE A 228 -6.88 -9.90 -7.20
C PHE A 228 -8.31 -9.76 -7.72
N ALA A 229 -9.14 -8.86 -7.18
CA ALA A 229 -10.53 -8.80 -7.57
C ALA A 229 -10.70 -8.51 -9.06
N LYS A 230 -11.61 -9.26 -9.69
CA LYS A 230 -12.15 -9.04 -11.02
C LYS A 230 -13.64 -8.70 -10.92
N LYS A 231 -14.24 -8.36 -12.07
CA LYS A 231 -15.58 -7.79 -12.23
C LYS A 231 -16.71 -8.54 -11.52
N ASN A 232 -16.55 -9.84 -11.29
CA ASN A 232 -17.60 -10.71 -10.79
C ASN A 232 -17.38 -11.16 -9.33
N ASP A 233 -16.35 -10.64 -8.64
CA ASP A 233 -15.96 -11.14 -7.30
C ASP A 233 -16.69 -10.41 -6.15
N ARG A 234 -17.75 -9.64 -6.44
CA ARG A 234 -18.60 -8.92 -5.44
C ARG A 234 -20.07 -9.35 -5.45
N GLU A 235 -20.43 -10.42 -6.15
CA GLU A 235 -21.73 -11.09 -6.01
C GLU A 235 -21.66 -12.18 -4.93
#